data_AF-D4F829-F1
#
_entry.id   AF-D4F829-F1
#
_cell.length_a   1.000
_cell.length_b   1.000
_cell.length_c   1.000
_cell.angle_alpha   90.00
_cell.angle_beta   90.00
_cell.angle_gamma   90.00
#
_symmetry.space_group_name_H-M   'P 1'
#
loop_
_entity.id
_entity.type
_entity.pdbx_description
1 polymer ?
#
loop_
_entity_poly.entity_id
_entity_poly.type
_entity_poly.pdbx_seq_one_letter_code
_entity_poly.pdbx_strand_id
1 'polypeptide(L)'
;MSTREIAELTGKRHDHVLRDARNLLAELQSPQSWGDYQDGQGRTYPMLLLDKSQSICLVAGYSAQYRMAIITRWQELEQSARPKSQLEMIAQMAIEAARIERQVEAVQQQVALVDQQVKDIAAGAIPPGWQTIRNLSAESGLSEQKTRDLIKAFGVHSKKVPFMTPGGIVTNATVADEADFFRAVGVVIHEATRPMRSKYWYHPKLGRFERREVA
;
A
#
# COMPACT_ATOMS: atom_id res chain seq x y z
N MET A 1 35.04 28.72 7.81
CA MET A 1 35.76 29.23 6.63
C MET A 1 36.64 30.37 7.09
N SER A 2 37.91 30.38 6.68
CA SER A 2 38.86 31.42 7.08
C SER A 2 38.73 32.68 6.22
N THR A 3 39.13 33.84 6.76
CA THR A 3 39.21 35.08 5.96
C THR A 3 40.20 34.97 4.80
N ARG A 4 41.21 34.09 4.90
CA ARG A 4 42.16 33.82 3.82
C ARG A 4 41.49 33.09 2.64
N GLU A 5 40.75 32.02 2.92
CA GLU A 5 39.97 31.31 1.90
C GLU A 5 38.93 32.24 1.25
N ILE A 6 38.26 33.09 2.03
CA ILE A 6 37.30 34.07 1.49
C ILE A 6 38.00 35.07 0.56
N ALA A 7 39.19 35.55 0.93
CA ALA A 7 39.98 36.44 0.09
C ALA A 7 40.35 35.78 -1.26
N GLU A 8 40.73 34.51 -1.24
CA GLU A 8 41.03 33.74 -2.45
C GLU A 8 39.79 33.54 -3.34
N LEU A 9 38.66 33.15 -2.74
CA LEU A 9 37.42 32.90 -3.47
C LEU A 9 36.77 34.17 -4.05
N THR A 10 36.93 35.30 -3.37
CA THR A 10 36.30 36.58 -3.77
C THR A 10 37.25 37.49 -4.56
N GLY A 11 38.54 37.17 -4.62
CA GLY A 11 39.57 38.00 -5.23
C GLY A 11 39.88 39.29 -4.46
N LYS A 12 39.31 39.50 -3.26
CA LYS A 12 39.61 40.67 -2.42
C LYS A 12 40.93 40.47 -1.68
N ARG A 13 41.63 41.58 -1.40
CA ARG A 13 42.83 41.54 -0.56
C ARG A 13 42.48 41.06 0.86
N HIS A 14 43.32 40.17 1.42
CA HIS A 14 43.07 39.51 2.71
C HIS A 14 42.96 40.50 3.88
N ASP A 15 43.72 41.59 3.87
CA ASP A 15 43.64 42.66 4.89
C ASP A 15 42.26 43.35 4.90
N HIS A 16 41.66 43.58 3.73
CA HIS A 16 40.30 44.10 3.64
C HIS A 16 39.28 43.08 4.16
N VAL A 17 39.40 41.81 3.79
CA VAL A 17 38.50 40.76 4.28
C VAL A 17 38.60 40.60 5.79
N LEU A 18 39.81 40.63 6.34
CA LEU A 18 40.05 40.55 7.78
C LEU A 18 39.44 41.74 8.53
N ARG A 19 39.59 42.96 8.00
CA ARG A 19 38.96 44.16 8.57
C ARG A 19 37.43 44.07 8.55
N ASP A 20 36.87 43.72 7.40
CA ASP A 20 35.41 43.65 7.22
C ASP A 20 34.81 42.53 8.09
N ALA A 21 35.49 41.39 8.23
CA ALA A 21 35.10 40.31 9.14
C ALA A 21 35.12 40.76 10.62
N ARG A 22 36.12 41.53 11.05
CA ARG A 22 36.16 42.09 12.42
C ARG A 22 34.98 43.03 12.67
N ASN A 23 34.67 43.89 11.70
CA ASN A 23 33.54 44.81 11.79
C ASN A 23 32.22 44.04 11.87
N LEU A 24 32.02 43.04 11.01
CA LEU A 24 30.85 42.18 11.02
C LEU A 24 30.68 41.47 12.38
N LEU A 25 31.74 40.85 12.91
CA LEU A 25 31.67 40.16 14.19
C LEU A 25 31.39 41.11 15.36
N ALA A 26 31.91 42.34 15.31
CA ALA A 26 31.61 43.37 16.30
C ALA A 26 30.13 43.81 16.24
N GLU A 27 29.59 44.03 15.04
CA GLU A 27 28.17 44.36 14.83
C GLU A 27 27.25 43.23 15.30
N LEU A 28 27.63 41.97 15.03
CA LEU A 28 26.90 40.78 15.47
C LEU A 28 27.13 40.42 16.94
N GLN A 29 27.96 41.18 17.68
CA GLN A 29 28.41 40.87 19.03
C GLN A 29 28.92 39.42 19.16
N SER A 30 29.51 38.89 18.10
CA SER A 30 30.00 37.52 18.00
C SER A 30 31.48 37.46 18.37
N PRO A 31 31.91 36.40 19.09
CA PRO A 31 33.31 36.27 19.46
C PRO A 31 34.20 36.10 18.23
N GLN A 32 35.41 36.67 18.32
CA GLN A 32 36.43 36.50 17.28
C GLN A 32 37.19 35.20 17.51
N SER A 33 37.06 34.26 16.59
CA SER A 33 37.89 33.05 16.55
C SER A 33 39.07 33.28 15.61
N TRP A 34 40.28 33.14 16.14
CA TRP A 34 41.52 33.40 15.41
C TRP A 34 42.23 32.12 14.99
N GLY A 35 42.96 32.20 13.90
CA GLY A 35 43.96 31.24 13.48
C GLY A 35 45.10 31.94 12.74
N ASP A 36 46.14 31.20 12.40
CA ASP A 36 47.29 31.73 11.66
C ASP A 36 47.52 30.92 10.38
N TYR A 37 48.06 31.58 9.35
CA TYR A 37 48.50 30.92 8.12
C TYR A 37 49.92 31.37 7.75
N GLN A 38 50.64 30.53 7.02
CA GLN A 38 51.95 30.87 6.48
C GLN A 38 51.85 31.24 5.01
N ASP A 39 52.60 32.26 4.60
CA ASP A 39 52.79 32.57 3.19
C ASP A 39 53.80 31.64 2.52
N GLY A 40 53.99 31.79 1.20
CA GLY A 40 54.99 31.00 0.44
C GLY A 40 56.45 31.26 0.83
N GLN A 41 56.72 32.25 1.69
CA GLN A 41 58.05 32.56 2.24
C GLN A 41 58.20 32.10 3.71
N GLY A 42 57.20 31.39 4.25
CA GLY A 42 57.19 30.90 5.63
C GLY A 42 56.83 31.95 6.69
N ARG A 43 56.37 33.14 6.29
CA ARG A 43 55.95 34.19 7.22
C ARG A 43 54.55 33.92 7.72
N THR A 44 54.33 34.11 9.03
CA THR A 44 53.04 33.82 9.68
C THR A 44 52.17 35.06 9.74
N TYR A 45 50.89 34.92 9.38
CA TYR A 45 49.90 36.00 9.35
C TYR A 45 48.59 35.56 10.02
N PRO A 46 47.88 36.46 10.72
CA PRO A 46 46.64 36.14 11.41
C PRO A 46 45.45 36.09 10.45
N MET A 47 44.49 35.22 10.73
CA MET A 47 43.20 35.12 10.05
C MET A 47 42.07 34.89 11.06
N LEU A 48 40.84 35.21 10.65
CA LEU A 48 39.65 34.88 11.44
C LEU A 48 38.99 33.63 10.87
N LEU A 49 38.43 32.81 11.75
CA LEU A 49 37.64 31.63 11.43
C LEU A 49 36.16 31.97 11.63
N LEU A 50 35.41 32.00 10.52
CA LEU A 50 33.99 32.31 10.50
C LEU A 50 33.15 31.04 10.41
N ASP A 51 32.01 31.03 11.10
CA ASP A 51 30.99 30.00 10.90
C ASP A 51 30.29 30.14 9.54
N LYS A 52 29.37 29.23 9.24
CA LYS A 52 28.65 29.22 7.97
C LYS A 52 27.85 30.51 7.74
N SER A 53 27.12 30.98 8.74
CA SER A 53 26.21 32.14 8.63
C SER A 53 27.00 33.45 8.50
N GLN A 54 28.06 33.60 9.29
CA GLN A 54 28.99 34.72 9.24
C GLN A 54 29.68 34.79 7.88
N SER A 55 30.13 33.65 7.35
CA SER A 55 30.77 33.57 6.02
C SER A 55 29.80 33.99 4.92
N ILE A 56 28.57 33.49 4.94
CA ILE A 56 27.52 33.86 3.97
C ILE A 56 27.20 35.35 4.07
N CYS A 57 27.04 35.88 5.28
CA CYS A 57 26.73 37.29 5.51
C CYS A 57 27.83 38.21 4.95
N LEU A 58 29.10 37.90 5.26
CA LEU A 58 30.25 38.65 4.78
C LEU A 58 30.35 38.63 3.24
N VAL A 59 30.26 37.44 2.64
CA VAL A 59 30.38 37.27 1.18
C VAL A 59 29.21 37.92 0.45
N ALA A 60 27.99 37.83 0.99
CA ALA A 60 26.86 38.59 0.47
C ALA A 60 27.15 40.10 0.50
N GLY A 61 27.83 40.61 1.53
CA GLY A 61 28.31 42.00 1.57
C GLY A 61 29.21 42.43 0.40
N TYR A 62 29.88 41.49 -0.29
CA TYR A 62 30.80 41.81 -1.38
C TYR A 62 30.20 41.81 -2.77
N SER A 63 29.20 40.97 -3.04
CA SER A 63 28.56 40.88 -4.36
C SER A 63 27.15 41.44 -4.32
N ALA A 64 26.95 42.60 -4.95
CA ALA A 64 25.62 43.20 -5.09
C ALA A 64 24.65 42.27 -5.86
N GLN A 65 25.17 41.54 -6.87
CA GLN A 65 24.40 40.53 -7.59
C GLN A 65 23.93 39.41 -6.66
N TYR A 66 24.81 38.91 -5.78
CA TYR A 66 24.45 37.87 -4.82
C TYR A 66 23.42 38.36 -3.79
N ARG A 67 23.56 39.60 -3.29
CA ARG A 67 22.53 40.20 -2.43
C ARG A 67 21.19 40.31 -3.14
N MET A 68 21.19 40.79 -4.39
CA MET A 68 19.95 40.93 -5.14
C MET A 68 19.29 39.57 -5.38
N ALA A 69 20.06 38.53 -5.69
CA ALA A 69 19.53 37.17 -5.84
C ALA A 69 18.87 36.66 -4.55
N ILE A 70 19.48 36.91 -3.38
CA ILE A 70 18.87 36.57 -2.08
C ILE A 70 17.57 37.37 -1.86
N ILE A 71 17.59 38.68 -2.11
CA ILE A 71 16.42 39.56 -1.96
C ILE A 71 15.27 39.10 -2.86
N THR A 72 15.54 38.90 -4.15
CA THR A 72 14.55 38.41 -5.12
C THR A 72 13.98 37.07 -4.68
N ARG A 73 14.83 36.13 -4.24
CA ARG A 73 14.36 34.83 -3.78
C ARG A 73 13.44 34.92 -2.56
N TRP A 74 13.72 35.80 -1.61
CA TRP A 74 12.84 36.02 -0.47
C TRP A 74 11.51 36.65 -0.88
N GLN A 75 11.52 37.62 -1.79
CA GLN A 75 10.30 38.20 -2.33
C GLN A 75 9.43 37.17 -3.06
N GLU A 76 10.03 36.25 -3.83
CA GLU A 76 9.31 35.12 -4.43
C GLU A 76 8.67 34.22 -3.37
N LEU A 77 9.41 33.88 -2.31
CA LEU A 77 8.91 33.06 -1.21
C LEU A 77 7.73 33.74 -0.51
N GLU A 78 7.83 35.03 -0.22
CA GLU A 78 6.74 35.83 0.38
C GLU A 78 5.50 35.89 -0.52
N GLN A 79 5.67 36.06 -1.83
CA GLN A 79 4.57 36.04 -2.78
C GLN A 79 3.88 34.66 -2.82
N SER A 80 4.66 33.58 -2.74
CA SER A 80 4.13 32.21 -2.73
C SER A 80 3.45 31.84 -1.40
N ALA A 81 3.92 32.42 -0.29
CA ALA A 81 3.41 32.20 1.05
C ALA A 81 2.26 33.15 1.42
N ARG A 82 1.79 33.99 0.50
CA ARG A 82 0.67 34.88 0.77
C ARG A 82 -0.56 34.07 1.20
N PRO A 83 -1.25 34.47 2.27
CA PRO A 83 -2.48 33.80 2.68
C PRO A 83 -3.46 33.85 1.50
N LYS A 84 -4.07 32.71 1.19
CA LYS A 84 -5.09 32.63 0.15
C LYS A 84 -6.20 33.61 0.49
N SER A 85 -6.66 34.35 -0.52
CA SER A 85 -7.84 35.19 -0.38
C SER A 85 -9.06 34.33 -0.04
N GLN A 86 -10.09 34.94 0.56
CA GLN A 86 -11.34 34.25 0.84
C GLN A 86 -11.96 33.62 -0.42
N LEU A 87 -11.83 34.27 -1.57
CA LEU A 87 -12.35 33.77 -2.84
C LEU A 87 -11.56 32.56 -3.36
N GLU A 88 -10.22 32.58 -3.26
CA GLU A 88 -9.38 31.43 -3.60
C GLU A 88 -9.66 30.22 -2.69
N MET A 89 -9.92 30.47 -1.40
CA MET A 89 -10.29 29.42 -0.45
C MET A 89 -11.65 28.79 -0.80
N ILE A 90 -12.66 29.61 -1.09
CA ILE A 90 -13.98 29.12 -1.52
C ILE A 90 -13.86 28.29 -2.81
N ALA A 91 -13.09 28.78 -3.80
CA ALA A 91 -12.87 28.05 -5.04
C ALA A 91 -12.20 26.69 -4.80
N GLN A 92 -11.18 26.63 -3.93
CA GLN A 92 -10.54 25.37 -3.57
C GLN A 92 -11.50 24.43 -2.84
N MET A 93 -12.28 24.93 -1.89
CA MET A 93 -13.29 24.13 -1.18
C MET A 93 -14.33 23.56 -2.14
N ALA A 94 -14.78 24.34 -3.12
CA ALA A 94 -15.74 23.88 -4.12
C ALA A 94 -15.16 22.76 -5.01
N ILE A 95 -13.89 22.88 -5.41
CA ILE A 95 -13.19 21.84 -6.19
C ILE A 95 -13.09 20.54 -5.39
N GLU A 96 -12.69 20.63 -4.11
CA GLU A 96 -12.58 19.45 -3.26
C GLU A 96 -13.94 18.83 -2.93
N ALA A 97 -14.98 19.65 -2.72
CA ALA A 97 -16.34 19.16 -2.52
C ALA A 97 -16.82 18.33 -3.72
N ALA A 98 -16.62 18.83 -4.94
CA ALA A 98 -16.97 18.09 -6.16
C ALA A 98 -16.18 16.78 -6.32
N ARG A 99 -14.93 16.74 -5.84
CA ARG A 99 -14.13 15.51 -5.83
C ARG A 99 -14.68 14.49 -4.82
N ILE A 100 -15.01 14.95 -3.62
CA ILE A 100 -15.58 14.11 -2.55
C ILE A 100 -16.92 13.55 -3.00
N GLU A 101 -17.78 14.35 -3.61
CA GLU A 101 -19.09 13.91 -4.10
C GLU A 101 -18.98 12.73 -5.07
N ARG A 102 -18.09 12.83 -6.08
CA ARG A 102 -17.83 11.72 -7.02
C ARG A 102 -17.28 10.48 -6.33
N GLN A 103 -16.41 10.64 -5.33
CA GLN A 103 -15.90 9.51 -4.55
C GLN A 103 -17.00 8.84 -3.74
N VAL A 104 -17.88 9.63 -3.12
CA VAL A 104 -19.02 9.13 -2.36
C VAL A 104 -19.97 8.36 -3.26
N GLU A 105 -20.30 8.87 -4.45
CA GLU A 105 -21.14 8.17 -5.42
C GLU A 105 -20.55 6.82 -5.85
N ALA A 106 -19.24 6.79 -6.16
CA ALA A 106 -18.56 5.55 -6.54
C ALA A 106 -18.57 4.51 -5.41
N VAL A 107 -18.30 4.95 -4.16
CA VAL A 107 -18.37 4.07 -2.99
C VAL A 107 -19.79 3.58 -2.74
N GLN A 108 -20.81 4.43 -2.89
CA GLN A 108 -22.20 4.04 -2.75
C GLN A 108 -22.61 2.96 -3.76
N GLN A 109 -22.17 3.08 -5.02
CA GLN A 109 -22.41 2.04 -6.04
C GLN A 109 -21.76 0.70 -5.66
N GLN A 110 -20.52 0.74 -5.15
CA GLN A 110 -19.83 -0.48 -4.71
C GLN A 110 -20.52 -1.11 -3.50
N VAL A 111 -20.96 -0.31 -2.53
CA VAL A 111 -21.70 -0.77 -1.36
C VAL A 111 -23.02 -1.42 -1.79
N ALA A 112 -23.75 -0.83 -2.74
CA ALA A 112 -24.99 -1.41 -3.27
C ALA A 112 -24.76 -2.79 -3.94
N LEU A 113 -23.66 -2.93 -4.69
CA LEU A 113 -23.29 -4.22 -5.30
C LEU A 113 -22.98 -5.28 -4.21
N VAL A 114 -22.19 -4.92 -3.21
CA VAL A 114 -21.84 -5.83 -2.12
C VAL A 114 -23.07 -6.22 -1.31
N ASP A 115 -23.97 -5.28 -1.03
CA ASP A 115 -25.25 -5.56 -0.33
C ASP A 115 -26.10 -6.58 -1.12
N GLN A 116 -26.16 -6.44 -2.44
CA GLN A 116 -26.86 -7.40 -3.29
C GLN A 116 -26.19 -8.78 -3.23
N GLN A 117 -24.86 -8.86 -3.32
CA GLN A 117 -24.13 -10.13 -3.19
C GLN A 117 -24.36 -10.79 -1.83
N VAL A 118 -24.38 -10.02 -0.74
CA VAL A 118 -24.67 -10.52 0.60
C VAL A 118 -26.10 -11.07 0.67
N LYS A 119 -27.08 -10.39 0.07
CA LYS A 119 -28.47 -10.88 -0.03
C LYS A 119 -28.57 -12.17 -0.83
N ASP A 120 -27.88 -12.29 -1.96
CA ASP A 120 -27.87 -13.50 -2.78
C ASP A 120 -27.25 -14.69 -2.03
N ILE A 121 -26.15 -14.46 -1.30
CA ILE A 121 -25.53 -15.47 -0.41
C ILE A 121 -26.51 -15.86 0.71
N ALA A 122 -27.22 -14.91 1.30
CA ALA A 122 -28.17 -15.13 2.38
C ALA A 122 -29.44 -15.87 1.92
N ALA A 123 -29.89 -15.64 0.68
CA ALA A 123 -31.09 -16.25 0.09
C ALA A 123 -30.93 -17.75 -0.28
N GLY A 124 -29.77 -18.35 -0.01
CA GLY A 124 -29.55 -19.77 -0.26
C GLY A 124 -29.04 -20.10 -1.66
N ALA A 125 -28.52 -19.11 -2.40
CA ALA A 125 -27.81 -19.37 -3.64
C ALA A 125 -26.60 -20.29 -3.37
N ILE A 126 -26.53 -21.39 -4.12
CA ILE A 126 -25.37 -22.29 -4.08
C ILE A 126 -24.19 -21.51 -4.67
N PRO A 127 -23.03 -21.39 -3.98
CA PRO A 127 -21.89 -20.67 -4.53
C PRO A 127 -21.46 -21.25 -5.88
N PRO A 128 -20.89 -20.42 -6.78
CA PRO A 128 -20.28 -20.93 -7.99
C PRO A 128 -19.28 -22.05 -7.70
N GLY A 129 -19.38 -23.16 -8.43
CA GLY A 129 -18.54 -24.36 -8.25
C GLY A 129 -18.95 -25.27 -7.08
N TRP A 130 -20.05 -24.99 -6.39
CA TRP A 130 -20.60 -25.88 -5.37
C TRP A 130 -21.84 -26.60 -5.92
N GLN A 131 -22.05 -27.84 -5.48
CA GLN A 131 -23.14 -28.69 -5.95
C GLN A 131 -23.89 -29.34 -4.78
N THR A 132 -25.15 -29.72 -5.04
CA THR A 132 -25.94 -30.48 -4.08
C THR A 132 -25.45 -31.92 -3.97
N ILE A 133 -25.70 -32.58 -2.84
CA ILE A 133 -25.42 -34.03 -2.67
C ILE A 133 -26.08 -34.86 -3.78
N ARG A 134 -27.26 -34.47 -4.25
CA ARG A 134 -27.99 -35.16 -5.31
C ARG A 134 -27.25 -35.09 -6.64
N ASN A 135 -26.77 -33.91 -7.04
CA ASN A 135 -26.00 -33.74 -8.29
C ASN A 135 -24.67 -34.49 -8.21
N LEU A 136 -23.92 -34.31 -7.12
CA LEU A 136 -22.64 -35.00 -6.91
C LEU A 136 -22.79 -36.52 -6.90
N SER A 137 -23.87 -37.04 -6.32
CA SER A 137 -24.22 -38.47 -6.35
C SER A 137 -24.50 -38.95 -7.78
N ALA A 138 -25.27 -38.20 -8.55
CA ALA A 138 -25.59 -38.54 -9.93
C ALA A 138 -24.33 -38.57 -10.82
N GLU A 139 -23.45 -37.56 -10.71
CA GLU A 139 -22.26 -37.42 -11.56
C GLU A 139 -21.09 -38.32 -11.15
N SER A 140 -20.97 -38.69 -9.87
CA SER A 140 -19.91 -39.63 -9.43
C SER A 140 -20.31 -41.11 -9.57
N GLY A 141 -21.61 -41.38 -9.68
CA GLY A 141 -22.17 -42.73 -9.63
C GLY A 141 -22.20 -43.34 -8.22
N LEU A 142 -21.83 -42.58 -7.18
CA LEU A 142 -21.94 -43.00 -5.77
C LEU A 142 -23.37 -42.80 -5.26
N SER A 143 -23.79 -43.58 -4.26
CA SER A 143 -25.05 -43.30 -3.57
C SER A 143 -24.95 -42.02 -2.74
N GLU A 144 -26.06 -41.31 -2.51
CA GLU A 144 -26.03 -40.07 -1.70
C GLU A 144 -25.40 -40.27 -0.31
N GLN A 145 -25.63 -41.43 0.31
CA GLN A 145 -24.99 -41.74 1.59
C GLN A 145 -23.46 -41.82 1.44
N LYS A 146 -22.97 -42.44 0.36
CA LYS A 146 -21.53 -42.52 0.09
C LYS A 146 -20.93 -41.20 -0.34
N THR A 147 -21.69 -40.34 -1.01
CA THR A 147 -21.32 -38.94 -1.25
C THR A 147 -21.10 -38.20 0.08
N ARG A 148 -22.03 -38.33 1.04
CA ARG A 148 -21.87 -37.72 2.39
C ARG A 148 -20.70 -38.32 3.17
N ASP A 149 -20.54 -39.65 3.13
CA ASP A 149 -19.42 -40.34 3.78
C ASP A 149 -18.08 -39.87 3.20
N LEU A 150 -17.98 -39.71 1.88
CA LEU A 150 -16.77 -39.24 1.19
C LEU A 150 -16.45 -37.79 1.56
N ILE A 151 -17.44 -36.89 1.54
CA ILE A 151 -17.26 -35.49 1.97
C ILE A 151 -16.67 -35.44 3.39
N LYS A 152 -17.21 -36.24 4.31
CA LYS A 152 -16.72 -36.33 5.69
C LYS A 152 -15.33 -36.96 5.79
N ALA A 153 -15.07 -38.05 5.08
CA ALA A 153 -13.83 -38.81 5.19
C ALA A 153 -12.62 -38.12 4.53
N PHE A 154 -12.87 -37.29 3.52
CA PHE A 154 -11.83 -36.58 2.76
C PHE A 154 -11.77 -35.08 3.07
N GLY A 155 -12.64 -34.58 3.95
CA GLY A 155 -12.64 -33.16 4.34
C GLY A 155 -13.01 -32.22 3.19
N VAL A 156 -13.91 -32.65 2.31
CA VAL A 156 -14.39 -31.81 1.19
C VAL A 156 -15.15 -30.61 1.77
N HIS A 157 -14.83 -29.42 1.30
CA HIS A 157 -15.50 -28.19 1.73
C HIS A 157 -17.01 -28.30 1.50
N SER A 158 -17.79 -28.15 2.57
CA SER A 158 -19.25 -28.28 2.54
C SER A 158 -19.93 -27.32 3.52
N LYS A 159 -21.16 -26.92 3.20
CA LYS A 159 -21.98 -26.00 4.01
C LYS A 159 -23.47 -26.35 3.89
N LYS A 160 -24.26 -25.91 4.86
CA LYS A 160 -25.72 -25.96 4.80
C LYS A 160 -26.25 -24.67 4.20
N VAL A 161 -27.12 -24.78 3.20
CA VAL A 161 -27.83 -23.66 2.58
C VAL A 161 -29.34 -23.85 2.75
N PRO A 162 -30.11 -22.77 3.02
CA PRO A 162 -31.56 -22.82 2.94
C PRO A 162 -32.01 -23.22 1.54
N PHE A 163 -32.95 -24.15 1.44
CA PHE A 163 -33.53 -24.67 0.22
C PHE A 163 -35.05 -24.63 0.35
N MET A 164 -35.69 -23.84 -0.52
CA MET A 164 -37.15 -23.78 -0.60
C MET A 164 -37.68 -24.94 -1.43
N THR A 165 -38.47 -25.79 -0.79
CA THR A 165 -39.25 -26.81 -1.51
C THR A 165 -40.46 -26.17 -2.22
N PRO A 166 -41.03 -26.80 -3.28
CA PRO A 166 -42.19 -26.26 -4.00
C PRO A 166 -43.42 -25.94 -3.13
N GLY A 167 -43.52 -26.48 -1.91
CA GLY A 167 -44.56 -26.18 -0.92
C GLY A 167 -44.22 -25.04 0.05
N GLY A 168 -43.14 -24.28 -0.17
CA GLY A 168 -42.74 -23.13 0.66
C GLY A 168 -42.01 -23.48 1.96
N ILE A 169 -41.78 -24.77 2.25
CA ILE A 169 -41.02 -25.19 3.43
C ILE A 169 -39.53 -24.94 3.19
N VAL A 170 -38.92 -24.12 4.05
CA VAL A 170 -37.47 -23.89 4.08
C VAL A 170 -36.81 -25.07 4.79
N THR A 171 -36.07 -25.87 4.03
CA THR A 171 -35.24 -26.97 4.54
C THR A 171 -33.76 -26.62 4.35
N ASN A 172 -32.85 -27.27 5.06
CA ASN A 172 -31.41 -27.06 4.84
C ASN A 172 -30.86 -28.14 3.90
N ALA A 173 -30.35 -27.76 2.73
CA ALA A 173 -29.61 -28.63 1.84
C ALA A 173 -28.10 -28.57 2.16
N THR A 174 -27.40 -29.70 2.07
CA THR A 174 -25.94 -29.71 2.11
C THR A 174 -25.39 -29.55 0.70
N VAL A 175 -24.51 -28.58 0.52
CA VAL A 175 -23.76 -28.36 -0.72
C VAL A 175 -22.28 -28.50 -0.44
N ALA A 176 -21.53 -28.96 -1.43
CA ALA A 176 -20.09 -29.15 -1.33
C ALA A 176 -19.38 -28.65 -2.59
N ASP A 177 -18.11 -28.26 -2.45
CA ASP A 177 -17.26 -27.84 -3.57
C ASP A 177 -17.06 -29.01 -4.54
N GLU A 178 -17.39 -28.77 -5.82
CA GLU A 178 -17.40 -29.78 -6.88
C GLU A 178 -15.98 -30.26 -7.20
N ALA A 179 -15.02 -29.34 -7.32
CA ALA A 179 -13.65 -29.67 -7.69
C ALA A 179 -12.98 -30.50 -6.59
N ASP A 180 -13.15 -30.11 -5.33
CA ASP A 180 -12.63 -30.84 -4.18
C ASP A 180 -13.24 -32.23 -4.07
N PHE A 181 -14.56 -32.33 -4.30
CA PHE A 181 -15.27 -33.60 -4.30
C PHE A 181 -14.73 -34.54 -5.37
N PHE A 182 -14.59 -34.10 -6.62
CA PHE A 182 -14.09 -34.95 -7.69
C PHE A 182 -12.61 -35.32 -7.54
N ARG A 183 -11.79 -34.45 -6.93
CA ARG A 183 -10.43 -34.84 -6.51
C ARG A 183 -10.47 -36.01 -5.53
N ALA A 184 -11.32 -35.94 -4.50
CA ALA A 184 -11.49 -37.04 -3.55
C ALA A 184 -12.06 -38.31 -4.20
N VAL A 185 -13.01 -38.19 -5.12
CA VAL A 185 -13.52 -39.32 -5.93
C VAL A 185 -12.40 -39.98 -6.73
N GLY A 186 -11.53 -39.18 -7.36
CA GLY A 186 -10.37 -39.68 -8.10
C GLY A 186 -9.43 -40.51 -7.23
N VAL A 187 -9.12 -40.03 -6.02
CA VAL A 187 -8.32 -40.77 -5.03
C VAL A 187 -9.00 -42.08 -4.65
N VAL A 188 -10.29 -42.03 -4.31
CA VAL A 188 -11.07 -43.23 -3.94
C VAL A 188 -11.06 -44.27 -5.05
N ILE A 189 -11.26 -43.86 -6.30
CA ILE A 189 -11.29 -44.79 -7.45
C ILE A 189 -9.92 -45.43 -7.66
N HIS A 190 -8.84 -44.67 -7.50
CA HIS A 190 -7.48 -45.17 -7.69
C HIS A 190 -7.08 -46.16 -6.59
N GLU A 191 -7.44 -45.88 -5.34
CA GLU A 191 -7.07 -46.70 -4.17
C GLU A 191 -8.05 -47.85 -3.88
N ALA A 192 -9.25 -47.84 -4.48
CA ALA A 192 -10.26 -48.86 -4.22
C ALA A 192 -9.93 -50.20 -4.88
N THR A 193 -10.22 -51.28 -4.15
CA THR A 193 -10.09 -52.65 -4.64
C THR A 193 -11.47 -53.27 -4.91
N ARG A 194 -11.53 -54.16 -5.91
CA ARG A 194 -12.78 -54.82 -6.33
C ARG A 194 -12.54 -56.32 -6.52
N PRO A 195 -13.24 -57.19 -5.75
CA PRO A 195 -13.20 -58.63 -5.98
C PRO A 195 -13.71 -59.00 -7.39
N MET A 196 -13.16 -60.06 -7.97
CA MET A 196 -13.51 -60.51 -9.32
C MET A 196 -15.03 -60.75 -9.44
N ARG A 197 -15.67 -60.13 -10.46
CA ARG A 197 -17.13 -60.17 -10.72
C ARG A 197 -18.04 -59.58 -9.62
N SER A 198 -17.50 -58.97 -8.57
CA SER A 198 -18.32 -58.28 -7.56
C SER A 198 -18.84 -56.94 -8.10
N LYS A 199 -20.07 -56.53 -7.80
CA LYS A 199 -20.52 -55.15 -8.05
C LYS A 199 -20.03 -54.12 -7.03
N TYR A 200 -19.41 -54.59 -5.95
CA TYR A 200 -18.97 -53.75 -4.83
C TYR A 200 -17.47 -53.52 -4.85
N TRP A 201 -17.09 -52.28 -4.56
CA TRP A 201 -15.73 -51.81 -4.32
C TRP A 201 -15.48 -51.64 -2.83
N TYR A 202 -14.22 -51.68 -2.42
CA TYR A 202 -13.79 -51.41 -1.06
C TYR A 202 -12.66 -50.38 -1.05
N HIS A 203 -12.78 -49.38 -0.18
CA HIS A 203 -11.74 -48.38 0.08
C HIS A 203 -11.53 -48.21 1.59
N PRO A 204 -10.28 -48.12 2.10
CA PRO A 204 -10.01 -48.06 3.55
C PRO A 204 -10.79 -46.97 4.29
N LYS A 205 -10.93 -45.78 3.69
CA LYS A 205 -11.65 -44.64 4.29
C LYS A 205 -13.16 -44.58 4.00
N LEU A 206 -13.64 -45.29 2.98
CA LEU A 206 -15.04 -45.20 2.52
C LEU A 206 -15.84 -46.50 2.78
N GLY A 207 -15.12 -47.57 3.16
CA GLY A 207 -15.67 -48.90 3.33
C GLY A 207 -16.13 -49.50 2.01
N ARG A 208 -17.14 -50.39 2.09
CA ARG A 208 -17.77 -51.01 0.92
C ARG A 208 -18.73 -50.04 0.23
N PHE A 209 -18.61 -49.87 -1.07
CA PHE A 209 -19.52 -49.03 -1.87
C PHE A 209 -19.81 -49.65 -3.24
N GLU A 210 -20.88 -49.19 -3.88
CA GLU A 210 -21.23 -49.49 -5.26
C GLU A 210 -21.04 -48.20 -6.07
N ARG A 211 -20.57 -48.34 -7.31
CA ARG A 211 -20.42 -47.23 -8.25
C ARG A 211 -21.18 -47.60 -9.52
N ARG A 212 -22.18 -46.79 -9.86
CA ARG A 212 -22.94 -46.93 -11.11
C ARG A 212 -22.14 -46.32 -12.26
N GLU A 213 -22.33 -46.85 -13.46
CA GLU A 213 -21.87 -46.18 -14.67
C GLU A 213 -22.65 -44.88 -14.82
N VAL A 214 -21.90 -43.80 -15.03
CA VAL A 214 -22.43 -42.47 -15.26
C VAL A 214 -22.50 -42.32 -16.78
N ALA A 215 -23.63 -41.82 -17.28
CA ALA A 215 -23.90 -41.65 -18.72
C ALA A 215 -23.02 -40.56 -19.35
#